data_AF-A0A922PTQ2-F1
#
_entry.id   AF-A0A922PTQ2-F1
#
_cell.length_a   1.000
_cell.length_b   1.000
_cell.length_c   1.000
_cell.angle_alpha   90.00
_cell.angle_beta   90.00
_cell.angle_gamma   90.00
#
_symmetry.space_group_name_H-M   'P 1'
#
loop_
_entity.id
_entity.type
_entity.pdbx_description
1 polymer ?
#
loop_
_entity_poly.entity_id
_entity_poly.type
_entity_poly.pdbx_seq_one_letter_code
_entity_poly.pdbx_strand_id
1 'polypeptide(L)'
;MIIIEGVLIMEQVFLMTLTAIFIIESFVEIRYFAQIRNIFVRSGRVTPTPRVQRIIRIENMWSWISWIFLFLLFVLPDFYTMLVICVITLIETWVVYELYNARTYAEKINK
;
A
#
# COMPACT_ATOMS: atom_id res chain seq x y z
N MET A 1 -12.31 34.70 10.07
CA MET A 1 -10.91 34.68 9.58
C MET A 1 -10.08 33.66 10.35
N ILE A 2 -9.91 33.78 11.68
CA ILE A 2 -9.14 32.83 12.51
C ILE A 2 -9.64 31.37 12.43
N ILE A 3 -10.95 31.16 12.36
CA ILE A 3 -11.53 29.80 12.25
C ILE A 3 -11.16 29.14 10.91
N ILE A 4 -11.08 29.91 9.81
CA ILE A 4 -10.78 29.39 8.47
C ILE A 4 -9.31 28.99 8.38
N GLU A 5 -8.41 29.80 8.96
CA GLU A 5 -6.99 29.45 9.05
C GLU A 5 -6.74 28.20 9.90
N GLY A 6 -7.46 28.05 11.03
CA GLY A 6 -7.35 26.87 11.88
C GLY A 6 -7.81 25.57 11.18
N VAL A 7 -8.86 25.64 10.36
CA VAL A 7 -9.35 24.50 9.57
C VAL A 7 -8.36 24.10 8.48
N LEU A 8 -7.80 25.09 7.76
CA LEU A 8 -6.76 24.84 6.75
C LEU A 8 -5.51 24.18 7.34
N ILE A 9 -5.05 24.63 8.51
CA ILE A 9 -3.88 24.02 9.18
C ILE A 9 -4.17 22.56 9.57
N MET A 10 -5.36 22.29 10.11
CA MET A 10 -5.77 20.93 10.48
C MET A 10 -5.83 20.00 9.27
N GLU A 11 -6.37 20.47 8.15
CA GLU A 11 -6.44 19.73 6.88
C GLU A 11 -5.04 19.40 6.35
N GLN A 12 -4.13 20.37 6.32
CA GLN A 12 -2.76 20.17 5.85
C GLN A 12 -1.97 19.18 6.73
N VAL A 13 -2.13 19.27 8.05
CA VAL A 13 -1.51 18.32 8.99
C VAL A 13 -2.08 16.91 8.80
N PHE A 14 -3.38 16.79 8.58
CA PHE A 14 -4.03 15.51 8.32
C PHE A 14 -3.52 14.87 7.01
N LEU A 15 -3.47 15.64 5.92
CA LEU A 15 -2.94 15.20 4.62
C LEU A 15 -1.47 14.78 4.72
N MET A 16 -0.62 15.55 5.42
CA MET A 16 0.77 15.16 5.67
C MET A 16 0.87 13.86 6.45
N THR A 17 0.03 13.67 7.46
CA THR A 17 0.03 12.45 8.29
C THR A 17 -0.36 11.22 7.46
N LEU A 18 -1.42 11.32 6.66
CA LEU A 18 -1.84 10.23 5.77
C LEU A 18 -0.79 9.91 4.71
N THR A 19 -0.17 10.94 4.14
CA THR A 19 0.92 10.76 3.17
C THR A 19 2.11 10.05 3.82
N ALA A 20 2.47 10.40 5.05
CA ALA A 20 3.54 9.73 5.78
C ALA A 20 3.20 8.27 6.10
N ILE A 21 1.96 7.97 6.50
CA ILE A 21 1.48 6.59 6.71
C ILE A 21 1.58 5.79 5.41
N PHE A 22 1.07 6.34 4.32
CA PHE A 22 1.12 5.70 3.00
C PHE A 22 2.56 5.36 2.60
N ILE A 23 3.50 6.30 2.76
CA ILE A 23 4.93 6.05 2.46
C ILE A 23 5.48 4.90 3.33
N ILE A 24 5.20 4.90 4.64
CA ILE A 24 5.64 3.84 5.56
C ILE A 24 5.07 2.48 5.14
N GLU A 25 3.79 2.42 4.78
CA GLU A 25 3.12 1.21 4.31
C GLU A 25 3.76 0.69 3.02
N SER A 26 4.04 1.55 2.04
CA SER A 26 4.74 1.15 0.81
C SER A 26 6.15 0.62 1.08
N PHE A 27 6.89 1.14 2.07
CA PHE A 27 8.17 0.54 2.49
C PHE A 27 8.02 -0.87 3.06
N VAL A 28 6.97 -1.09 3.86
CA VAL A 28 6.66 -2.41 4.44
C VAL A 28 6.22 -3.39 3.34
N GLU A 29 5.47 -2.94 2.35
CA GLU A 29 5.04 -3.68 1.17
C GLU A 29 6.25 -4.27 0.42
N ILE A 30 7.20 -3.40 0.03
CA ILE A 30 8.44 -3.79 -0.67
C ILE A 30 9.21 -4.85 0.14
N ARG A 31 9.27 -4.67 1.46
CA ARG A 31 9.96 -5.60 2.35
C ARG A 31 9.28 -6.97 2.40
N TYR A 32 7.95 -7.03 2.47
CA TYR A 32 7.24 -8.32 2.45
C TYR A 32 7.31 -9.00 1.09
N PHE A 33 7.21 -8.24 0.01
CA PHE A 33 7.38 -8.74 -1.34
C PHE A 33 8.75 -9.40 -1.54
N ALA A 34 9.82 -8.72 -1.12
CA ALA A 34 11.18 -9.26 -1.18
C ALA A 34 11.35 -10.54 -0.36
N GLN A 35 10.74 -10.61 0.84
CA GLN A 35 10.77 -11.81 1.68
C GLN A 35 10.04 -12.99 1.03
N ILE A 36 8.83 -12.77 0.49
CA ILE A 36 8.07 -13.78 -0.24
C ILE A 36 8.92 -14.34 -1.39
N ARG A 37 9.51 -13.45 -2.21
CA ARG A 37 10.37 -13.85 -3.33
C ARG A 37 11.57 -14.67 -2.86
N ASN A 38 12.25 -14.27 -1.78
CA ASN A 38 13.40 -14.99 -1.24
C ASN A 38 13.01 -16.37 -0.69
N ILE A 39 11.86 -16.47 -0.02
CA ILE A 39 11.29 -17.75 0.46
C ILE A 39 11.03 -18.72 -0.70
N PHE A 40 10.53 -18.23 -1.84
CA PHE A 40 10.34 -19.04 -3.04
C PHE A 40 11.64 -19.45 -3.73
N VAL A 41 12.60 -18.52 -3.86
CA VAL A 41 13.91 -18.84 -4.45
C VAL A 41 14.64 -19.90 -3.63
N ARG A 42 14.55 -19.83 -2.28
CA ARG A 42 15.14 -20.82 -1.38
C ARG A 42 14.45 -22.19 -1.43
N SER A 43 13.15 -22.25 -1.71
CA SER A 43 12.43 -23.52 -1.70
C SER A 43 12.64 -24.38 -2.95
N GLY A 44 13.38 -23.88 -3.95
CA GLY A 44 13.66 -24.61 -5.19
C GLY A 44 12.41 -24.86 -6.04
N ARG A 45 11.26 -24.27 -5.69
CA ARG A 45 10.03 -24.40 -6.46
C ARG A 45 10.11 -23.54 -7.71
N VAL A 46 9.94 -24.17 -8.88
CA VAL A 46 9.96 -23.50 -10.19
C VAL A 46 8.83 -22.47 -10.33
N THR A 47 7.72 -22.66 -9.60
CA THR A 47 6.56 -21.76 -9.61
C THR A 47 6.04 -21.47 -8.20
N PRO A 48 5.64 -20.22 -7.90
CA PRO A 48 4.93 -19.89 -6.68
C PRO A 48 3.60 -20.65 -6.61
N THR A 49 3.09 -20.90 -5.41
CA THR A 49 1.73 -21.46 -5.27
C THR A 49 0.72 -20.49 -5.90
N PRO A 50 -0.39 -20.98 -6.51
CA PRO A 50 -1.36 -20.13 -7.22
C PRO A 50 -1.91 -18.99 -6.35
N ARG A 51 -2.03 -19.23 -5.03
CA ARG A 51 -2.47 -18.24 -4.05
C ARG A 51 -1.47 -17.08 -3.93
N VAL A 52 -0.18 -17.37 -3.82
CA VAL A 52 0.83 -16.32 -3.69
C VAL A 52 1.10 -15.63 -5.03
N GLN A 53 1.01 -16.36 -6.14
CA GLN A 53 1.11 -15.77 -7.47
C GLN A 53 -0.03 -14.77 -7.75
N ARG A 54 -1.25 -15.05 -7.27
CA ARG A 54 -2.37 -14.11 -7.36
C ARG A 54 -2.09 -12.85 -6.53
N ILE A 55 -1.58 -13.00 -5.31
CA ILE A 55 -1.29 -11.86 -4.42
C ILE A 55 -0.16 -10.98 -5.00
N ILE A 56 0.89 -11.59 -5.56
CA ILE A 56 1.96 -10.86 -6.27
C ILE A 56 1.42 -10.08 -7.47
N ARG A 57 0.45 -10.62 -8.21
CA ARG A 57 -0.18 -9.89 -9.33
C ARG A 57 -1.04 -8.72 -8.85
N ILE A 58 -1.81 -8.93 -7.78
CA ILE A 58 -2.63 -7.88 -7.16
C ILE A 58 -1.73 -6.76 -6.66
N GLU A 59 -0.62 -7.08 -6.00
CA GLU A 59 0.39 -6.13 -5.53
C GLU A 59 0.99 -5.34 -6.70
N ASN A 60 1.46 -5.99 -7.77
CA ASN A 60 2.04 -5.25 -8.91
C ASN A 60 1.02 -4.32 -9.59
N MET A 61 -0.24 -4.77 -9.69
CA MET A 61 -1.31 -3.95 -10.24
C MET A 61 -1.63 -2.79 -9.30
N TRP A 62 -1.64 -3.02 -7.99
CA TRP A 62 -1.89 -2.01 -6.97
C TRP A 62 -0.78 -0.97 -6.93
N SER A 63 0.49 -1.39 -6.97
CA SER A 63 1.65 -0.49 -7.08
C SER A 63 1.53 0.43 -8.29
N TRP A 64 1.05 -0.06 -9.44
CA TRP A 64 0.79 0.81 -10.60
C TRP A 64 -0.39 1.76 -10.39
N ILE A 65 -1.47 1.26 -9.79
CA ILE A 65 -2.69 2.04 -9.53
C ILE A 65 -2.44 3.14 -8.49
N SER A 66 -1.65 2.86 -7.45
CA SER A 66 -1.34 3.81 -6.38
C SER A 66 -0.56 5.01 -6.91
N TRP A 67 0.32 4.82 -7.89
CA TRP A 67 0.98 5.93 -8.59
C TRP A 67 0.02 6.80 -9.39
N ILE A 68 -0.94 6.20 -10.11
CA ILE A 68 -1.98 6.95 -10.84
C ILE A 68 -2.79 7.81 -9.87
N PHE A 69 -3.14 7.23 -8.72
CA PHE A 69 -3.85 7.92 -7.66
C PHE A 69 -3.05 9.07 -7.04
N LEU A 70 -1.74 8.90 -6.84
CA LEU A 70 -0.85 9.99 -6.41
C LEU A 70 -0.80 11.14 -7.43
N PHE A 71 -0.78 10.85 -8.73
CA PHE A 71 -0.87 11.89 -9.75
C PHE A 71 -2.24 12.57 -9.77
N LEU A 72 -3.31 11.82 -9.55
CA LEU A 72 -4.67 12.34 -9.51
C LEU A 72 -4.85 13.38 -8.38
N LEU A 73 -4.11 13.25 -7.27
CA LEU A 73 -4.12 14.22 -6.16
C LEU A 73 -3.65 15.62 -6.58
N PHE A 74 -2.85 15.76 -7.65
CA PHE A 74 -2.42 17.08 -8.14
C PHE A 74 -3.45 17.79 -9.04
N VAL A 75 -4.46 17.07 -9.52
CA VAL A 75 -5.47 17.58 -10.46
C VAL A 75 -6.82 17.83 -9.77
N LEU A 76 -7.08 17.16 -8.65
CA LEU A 76 -8.35 17.26 -7.94
C LEU A 76 -8.45 18.50 -7.04
N PRO A 77 -9.65 19.07 -6.88
CA PRO A 77 -9.91 20.09 -5.86
C PRO A 77 -9.73 19.55 -4.44
N ASP A 78 -9.31 20.40 -3.51
CA ASP A 78 -8.93 20.04 -2.11
C ASP A 78 -9.94 19.17 -1.36
N PHE A 79 -11.25 19.43 -1.54
CA PHE A 79 -12.28 18.61 -0.90
C PHE A 79 -12.25 17.14 -1.35
N TYR A 80 -11.93 16.89 -2.63
CA TYR A 80 -11.88 15.53 -3.17
C TYR A 80 -10.54 14.86 -2.90
N THR A 81 -9.43 15.61 -2.80
CA THR A 81 -8.11 15.03 -2.49
C THR A 81 -8.10 14.40 -1.11
N MET A 82 -8.76 15.00 -0.11
CA MET A 82 -8.89 14.42 1.23
C MET A 82 -9.60 13.06 1.23
N LEU A 83 -10.73 12.94 0.52
CA LEU A 83 -11.46 11.67 0.41
C LEU A 83 -10.64 10.62 -0.34
N VAL A 84 -10.00 11.02 -1.44
CA VAL A 84 -9.21 10.14 -2.28
C VAL A 84 -8.02 9.59 -1.50
N ILE A 85 -7.26 10.41 -0.78
CA ILE A 85 -6.10 9.94 -0.01
C ILE A 85 -6.52 9.00 1.14
N CYS A 86 -7.66 9.26 1.79
CA CYS A 86 -8.21 8.33 2.80
C CYS A 86 -8.50 6.95 2.19
N VAL A 87 -9.17 6.91 1.04
CA VAL A 87 -9.54 5.67 0.35
C VAL A 87 -8.29 4.91 -0.13
N ILE A 88 -7.33 5.62 -0.72
CA ILE A 88 -6.07 5.02 -1.16
C ILE A 88 -5.31 4.42 0.02
N THR A 89 -5.18 5.17 1.12
CA THR A 89 -4.49 4.70 2.32
C THR A 89 -5.19 3.46 2.90
N LEU A 90 -6.52 3.43 2.95
CA LEU A 90 -7.26 2.24 3.40
C LEU A 90 -7.00 1.01 2.53
N ILE A 91 -6.94 1.19 1.21
CA ILE A 91 -6.66 0.07 0.31
C ILE A 91 -5.19 -0.37 0.43
N GLU A 92 -4.26 0.57 0.59
CA GLU A 92 -2.84 0.29 0.88
C GLU A 92 -2.70 -0.60 2.12
N THR A 93 -3.31 -0.21 3.24
CA THR A 93 -3.33 -1.00 4.47
C THR A 93 -3.86 -2.42 4.23
N TRP A 94 -4.92 -2.57 3.42
CA TRP A 94 -5.47 -3.88 3.07
C TRP A 94 -4.50 -4.71 2.24
N VAL A 95 -3.84 -4.13 1.23
CA VAL A 95 -2.84 -4.82 0.40
C VAL A 95 -1.66 -5.31 1.24
N VAL A 96 -1.15 -4.45 2.14
CA VAL A 96 -0.09 -4.82 3.09
C VAL A 96 -0.51 -5.99 3.97
N TYR A 97 -1.75 -6.00 4.46
CA TYR A 97 -2.28 -7.11 5.26
C TYR A 97 -2.36 -8.42 4.46
N GLU A 98 -2.80 -8.38 3.20
CA GLU A 98 -2.86 -9.57 2.35
C GLU A 98 -1.46 -10.11 2.02
N LEU A 99 -0.47 -9.23 1.81
CA LEU A 99 0.94 -9.62 1.65
C LEU A 99 1.51 -10.27 2.91
N TYR A 100 1.20 -9.73 4.09
CA TYR A 100 1.60 -10.34 5.35
C TYR A 100 1.02 -11.75 5.52
N ASN A 101 -0.25 -11.94 5.17
CA ASN A 101 -0.90 -13.25 5.18
C ASN A 101 -0.27 -14.22 4.15
N ALA A 102 0.02 -13.72 2.95
CA ALA A 102 0.69 -14.48 1.89
C ALA A 102 2.08 -14.96 2.32
N ARG A 103 2.86 -14.08 2.95
CA ARG A 103 4.17 -14.41 3.52
C ARG A 103 4.03 -15.50 4.58
N THR A 104 3.13 -15.33 5.55
CA THR A 104 2.90 -16.31 6.62
C THR A 104 2.51 -17.68 6.06
N TYR A 105 1.68 -17.70 5.02
CA TYR A 105 1.34 -18.92 4.29
C TYR A 105 2.55 -19.54 3.58
N ALA A 106 3.35 -18.73 2.87
CA ALA A 106 4.56 -19.20 2.19
C ALA A 106 5.60 -19.79 3.16
N GLU A 107 5.78 -19.19 4.34
CA GLU A 107 6.65 -19.72 5.40
C GLU A 107 6.16 -21.06 5.93
N LYS A 108 4.85 -21.25 6.11
CA LYS A 108 4.28 -22.52 6.62
C LYS A 108 4.47 -23.70 5.67
N ILE A 109 4.46 -23.48 4.35
CA ILE A 109 4.58 -24.56 3.35
C ILE A 109 6.05 -24.89 3.02
N ASN A 110 7.00 -24.09 3.53
CA ASN A 110 8.43 -24.28 3.35
C ASN A 110 9.15 -24.75 4.63
N LYS A 111 8.43 -24.90 5.74
CA LYS A 111 8.86 -25.72 6.88
C LYS A 111 8.53 -27.18 6.61
#